data_AF-W8BN88-F1
#
_entry.id   AF-W8BN88-F1
#
_cell.length_a   1.000
_cell.length_b   1.000
_cell.length_c   1.000
_cell.angle_alpha   90.00
_cell.angle_beta   90.00
_cell.angle_gamma   90.00
#
_symmetry.space_group_name_H-M   'P 1'
#
loop_
_entity.id
_entity.type
_entity.pdbx_description
1 polymer ?
#
loop_
_entity_poly.entity_id
_entity_poly.type
_entity_poly.pdbx_seq_one_letter_code
_entity_poly.pdbx_strand_id
1 'polypeptide(L)'
;MSASEDQVDIKDDLTDAFGSLGGTSGSSGGGGSGGSGYYTGTGVGGGATGVGAIGQLANGYGSSYHSYTASMVTDRHAAEYNMRHKNRGLALIFNHENFDVPTLKSRAGTNVDCENLARVLKQLDFDVKIFKDCSFHKLKQHIEWASQQDHKDNDCILVAVLSHGELGYIYAKDVQYKLDQIWSYFTPQHCPTLAGKPKLFFIQACQGDRLDPGVMMRRTTRTETDGESSMSYKIPLHADFLIAYSTIPGYYSWRNTTRGSWFMQSLCAELAANGKRLDMLTLLTFVCQRVAVDFESCTPDNPEMHQQKQIPCITTMLTRILRFAEKTALR
;
A
#
# COMPACT_ATOMS: atom_id res chain seq x y z
N MET A 1 10.32 1.57 25.65
CA MET A 1 9.75 0.62 26.64
C MET A 1 9.48 -0.71 25.94
N SER A 2 9.45 -1.79 26.71
CA SER A 2 9.69 -3.19 26.33
C SER A 2 8.76 -3.79 25.28
N ALA A 3 9.31 -4.55 24.33
CA ALA A 3 8.61 -5.66 23.71
C ALA A 3 8.59 -6.81 24.72
N SER A 4 7.42 -7.19 25.21
CA SER A 4 7.19 -8.42 25.98
C SER A 4 6.81 -9.55 25.03
N GLU A 5 7.22 -10.75 25.41
CA GLU A 5 7.17 -11.97 24.60
C GLU A 5 5.79 -12.62 24.71
N ASP A 6 5.11 -12.84 23.59
CA ASP A 6 3.87 -13.64 23.56
C ASP A 6 4.21 -15.11 23.25
N GLN A 7 3.72 -16.04 24.07
CA GLN A 7 3.53 -17.44 23.68
C GLN A 7 2.04 -17.63 23.35
N VAL A 8 1.73 -18.18 22.16
CA VAL A 8 0.35 -18.40 21.73
C VAL A 8 0.12 -19.90 21.53
N ASP A 9 -0.84 -20.44 22.29
CA ASP A 9 -1.49 -21.73 22.04
C ASP A 9 -2.61 -21.51 21.02
N ILE A 10 -2.57 -22.20 19.87
CA ILE A 10 -3.65 -22.15 18.87
C ILE A 10 -4.38 -23.48 18.87
N LYS A 11 -5.71 -23.42 19.02
CA LYS A 11 -6.62 -24.53 18.70
C LYS A 11 -6.80 -24.59 17.19
N ASP A 12 -6.40 -25.71 16.61
CA ASP A 12 -6.66 -26.06 15.22
C ASP A 12 -8.15 -26.36 15.03
N ASP A 13 -8.84 -25.59 14.18
CA ASP A 13 -10.11 -26.00 13.58
C ASP A 13 -10.11 -25.60 12.09
N LEU A 14 -9.57 -26.52 11.29
CA LEU A 14 -9.69 -26.56 9.83
C LEU A 14 -10.80 -27.56 9.51
N THR A 15 -12.02 -27.08 9.20
CA THR A 15 -12.97 -27.85 8.37
C THR A 15 -14.08 -26.99 7.77
N ASP A 16 -14.28 -27.20 6.47
CA ASP A 16 -15.54 -27.18 5.72
C ASP A 16 -16.22 -25.86 5.31
N ALA A 17 -15.96 -25.44 4.07
CA ALA A 17 -16.97 -24.83 3.21
C ALA A 17 -16.65 -25.04 1.71
N PHE A 18 -16.81 -26.28 1.23
CA PHE A 18 -16.94 -26.60 -0.20
C PHE A 18 -18.35 -27.11 -0.49
N GLY A 19 -18.96 -26.55 -1.53
CA GLY A 19 -20.10 -27.11 -2.25
C GLY A 19 -20.91 -26.02 -2.95
N SER A 20 -21.48 -26.20 -4.13
CA SER A 20 -21.22 -27.08 -5.27
C SER A 20 -21.92 -26.41 -6.46
N LEU A 21 -21.47 -26.74 -7.67
CA LEU A 21 -21.94 -26.24 -8.97
C LEU A 21 -23.35 -26.69 -9.37
N GLY A 22 -24.00 -25.87 -10.19
CA GLY A 22 -25.09 -26.19 -11.12
C GLY A 22 -25.66 -24.88 -11.70
N GLY A 23 -25.80 -24.61 -13.00
CA GLY A 23 -25.77 -25.42 -14.21
C GLY A 23 -27.04 -25.12 -15.06
N THR A 24 -26.86 -24.79 -16.36
CA THR A 24 -27.84 -24.75 -17.49
C THR A 24 -28.72 -23.50 -17.67
N SER A 25 -29.18 -23.04 -18.86
CA SER A 25 -28.81 -23.13 -20.31
C SER A 25 -29.90 -22.41 -21.14
N GLY A 26 -29.59 -21.89 -22.35
CA GLY A 26 -30.53 -21.65 -23.48
C GLY A 26 -30.74 -20.18 -23.92
N SER A 27 -30.26 -19.74 -25.10
CA SER A 27 -30.94 -19.71 -26.44
C SER A 27 -31.88 -18.48 -26.59
N SER A 28 -32.03 -17.71 -27.68
CA SER A 28 -31.63 -17.74 -29.10
C SER A 28 -32.21 -16.49 -29.84
N GLY A 29 -31.60 -16.08 -30.98
CA GLY A 29 -32.23 -15.32 -32.10
C GLY A 29 -32.19 -13.78 -32.00
N GLY A 30 -31.99 -12.98 -33.06
CA GLY A 30 -31.77 -13.18 -34.50
C GLY A 30 -32.02 -11.85 -35.26
N GLY A 31 -31.31 -11.60 -36.38
CA GLY A 31 -31.86 -10.89 -37.56
C GLY A 31 -31.58 -9.40 -37.83
N GLY A 32 -31.03 -9.13 -39.03
CA GLY A 32 -31.29 -7.95 -39.90
C GLY A 32 -30.36 -6.74 -39.74
N SER A 33 -29.44 -6.37 -40.66
CA SER A 33 -29.50 -6.01 -42.10
C SER A 33 -29.94 -4.56 -42.41
N GLY A 34 -29.09 -3.83 -43.14
CA GLY A 34 -29.36 -2.58 -43.88
C GLY A 34 -28.84 -1.32 -43.17
N GLY A 35 -28.17 -0.35 -43.80
CA GLY A 35 -27.90 -0.07 -45.20
C GLY A 35 -27.07 1.22 -45.33
N SER A 36 -26.47 1.38 -46.49
CA SER A 36 -25.49 2.38 -46.95
C SER A 36 -25.98 3.84 -46.94
N GLY A 37 -25.04 4.80 -46.93
CA GLY A 37 -25.30 6.22 -47.16
C GLY A 37 -24.04 7.08 -47.23
N TYR A 38 -23.46 7.20 -48.43
CA TYR A 38 -22.35 8.09 -48.79
C TYR A 38 -22.80 9.57 -48.83
N TYR A 39 -21.95 10.50 -48.39
CA TYR A 39 -21.88 11.85 -48.96
C TYR A 39 -20.43 12.37 -48.96
N THR A 40 -19.95 12.66 -50.16
CA THR A 40 -18.71 13.34 -50.52
C THR A 40 -18.94 14.86 -50.59
N GLY A 41 -17.92 15.67 -50.26
CA GLY A 41 -17.93 17.11 -50.54
C GLY A 41 -16.60 17.78 -50.25
N THR A 42 -15.76 17.90 -51.27
CA THR A 42 -14.53 18.71 -51.35
C THR A 42 -14.85 20.20 -51.61
N GLY A 43 -14.01 21.12 -51.11
CA GLY A 43 -14.05 22.54 -51.51
C GLY A 43 -12.90 23.36 -50.91
N VAL A 44 -12.25 24.16 -51.76
CA VAL A 44 -10.91 24.79 -51.64
C VAL A 44 -11.02 26.32 -51.48
N GLY A 45 -9.96 26.96 -50.92
CA GLY A 45 -9.62 28.39 -51.08
C GLY A 45 -9.96 29.24 -49.84
N GLY A 46 -9.14 30.16 -49.30
CA GLY A 46 -8.03 30.96 -49.83
C GLY A 46 -8.30 32.41 -49.42
N GLY A 47 -7.36 33.12 -48.78
CA GLY A 47 -7.45 34.58 -48.60
C GLY A 47 -7.01 35.13 -47.23
N ALA A 48 -5.92 35.90 -47.26
CA ALA A 48 -5.36 36.67 -46.15
C ALA A 48 -6.21 37.90 -45.79
N THR A 49 -6.26 38.30 -44.51
CA THR A 49 -6.37 39.69 -44.05
C THR A 49 -6.02 39.82 -42.56
N GLY A 50 -5.33 40.90 -42.20
CA GLY A 50 -5.44 41.51 -40.86
C GLY A 50 -4.35 41.20 -39.83
N VAL A 51 -3.16 41.79 -39.99
CA VAL A 51 -2.25 41.99 -38.85
C VAL A 51 -2.83 43.11 -37.98
N GLY A 52 -3.59 42.72 -36.97
CA GLY A 52 -4.11 43.61 -35.93
C GLY A 52 -3.03 43.92 -34.88
N ALA A 53 -2.86 45.20 -34.60
CA ALA A 53 -1.91 45.75 -33.64
C ALA A 53 -2.29 45.44 -32.18
N ILE A 54 -2.11 44.19 -31.74
CA ILE A 54 -2.12 43.78 -30.33
C ILE A 54 -0.92 42.86 -30.03
N GLY A 55 0.24 43.17 -30.63
CA GLY A 55 1.44 42.32 -30.59
C GLY A 55 2.56 42.81 -29.66
N GLN A 56 2.33 43.78 -28.76
CA GLN A 56 3.44 44.50 -28.11
C GLN A 56 3.29 44.77 -26.60
N LEU A 57 2.54 43.96 -25.83
CA LEU A 57 2.49 44.10 -24.36
C LEU A 57 2.50 42.77 -23.58
N ALA A 58 3.16 41.73 -24.07
CA ALA A 58 3.35 40.48 -23.32
C ALA A 58 4.82 40.03 -23.31
N ASN A 59 5.75 40.97 -23.09
CA ASN A 59 7.15 40.65 -22.83
C ASN A 59 7.49 41.13 -21.43
N GLY A 60 7.39 40.24 -20.43
CA GLY A 60 7.85 40.60 -19.10
C GLY A 60 7.29 39.82 -17.92
N TYR A 61 7.02 38.51 -18.03
CA TYR A 61 7.03 37.59 -16.87
C TYR A 61 7.29 36.17 -17.37
N GLY A 62 8.54 35.89 -17.75
CA GLY A 62 9.03 34.53 -17.95
C GLY A 62 9.18 33.83 -16.61
N SER A 63 8.07 33.52 -15.93
CA SER A 63 8.07 32.45 -14.95
C SER A 63 8.12 31.16 -15.76
N SER A 64 9.25 30.46 -15.72
CA SER A 64 9.40 29.12 -16.26
C SER A 64 8.42 28.19 -15.51
N TYR A 65 7.16 28.15 -15.96
CA TYR A 65 6.25 27.08 -15.64
C TYR A 65 6.83 25.82 -16.28
N HIS A 66 7.54 25.03 -15.49
CA HIS A 66 7.81 23.64 -15.85
C HIS A 66 6.45 22.96 -16.02
N SER A 67 6.04 22.78 -17.28
CA SER A 67 4.87 21.99 -17.63
C SER A 67 5.22 20.53 -17.38
N TYR A 68 4.90 20.04 -16.19
CA TYR A 68 5.06 18.64 -15.82
C TYR A 68 4.03 17.81 -16.61
N THR A 69 4.44 17.28 -17.75
CA THR A 69 3.61 16.39 -18.57
C THR A 69 4.01 14.95 -18.29
N ALA A 70 3.12 14.19 -17.65
CA ALA A 70 3.26 12.76 -17.46
C ALA A 70 2.34 12.01 -18.44
N SER A 71 2.79 10.85 -18.93
CA SER A 71 1.99 10.01 -19.80
C SER A 71 0.83 9.37 -19.02
N MET A 72 -0.39 9.44 -19.55
CA MET A 72 -1.53 8.73 -18.95
C MET A 72 -1.45 7.24 -19.28
N VAL A 73 -1.17 6.46 -18.24
CA VAL A 73 -0.97 4.99 -18.31
C VAL A 73 -2.30 4.23 -18.33
N THR A 74 -3.36 4.87 -17.85
CA THR A 74 -4.71 4.31 -17.72
C THR A 74 -5.70 5.39 -18.17
N ASP A 75 -6.73 5.01 -18.93
CA ASP A 75 -7.76 5.93 -19.39
C ASP A 75 -8.34 6.76 -18.24
N ARG A 76 -8.63 8.03 -18.47
CA ARG A 76 -9.04 9.00 -17.43
C ARG A 76 -10.18 8.50 -16.53
N HIS A 77 -11.11 7.73 -17.07
CA HIS A 77 -12.31 7.24 -16.37
C HIS A 77 -12.35 5.72 -16.16
N ALA A 78 -11.25 4.99 -16.39
CA ALA A 78 -11.22 3.57 -16.10
C ALA A 78 -11.41 3.27 -14.61
N ALA A 79 -12.17 2.22 -14.29
CA ALA A 79 -12.45 1.81 -12.91
C ALA A 79 -11.23 1.17 -12.21
N GLU A 80 -10.34 0.52 -12.97
CA GLU A 80 -9.19 -0.23 -12.45
C GLU A 80 -7.87 0.38 -12.90
N TYR A 81 -6.81 0.22 -12.11
CA TYR A 81 -5.44 0.51 -12.55
C TYR A 81 -4.99 -0.45 -13.64
N ASN A 82 -4.19 0.03 -14.59
CA ASN A 82 -3.52 -0.84 -15.55
C ASN A 82 -2.40 -1.64 -14.88
N MET A 83 -2.73 -2.88 -14.46
CA MET A 83 -1.81 -3.83 -13.82
C MET A 83 -1.26 -4.89 -14.80
N ARG A 84 -1.19 -4.55 -16.09
CA ARG A 84 -0.81 -5.45 -17.19
C ARG A 84 0.44 -5.02 -17.96
N HIS A 85 1.29 -4.16 -17.39
CA HIS A 85 2.60 -3.85 -17.96
C HIS A 85 3.52 -5.07 -17.99
N LYS A 86 4.70 -4.95 -18.60
CA LYS A 86 5.67 -6.04 -18.68
C LYS A 86 6.05 -6.59 -17.30
N ASN A 87 6.25 -5.71 -16.32
CA ASN A 87 6.69 -6.07 -14.97
C ASN A 87 5.66 -5.61 -13.94
N ARG A 88 5.56 -6.31 -12.80
CA ARG A 88 4.77 -5.82 -11.65
C ARG A 88 5.39 -4.55 -11.05
N GLY A 89 6.71 -4.56 -10.90
CA GLY A 89 7.50 -3.48 -10.32
C GLY A 89 8.38 -3.92 -9.16
N LEU A 90 9.07 -2.96 -8.55
CA LEU A 90 9.99 -3.19 -7.44
C LEU A 90 9.22 -3.31 -6.12
N ALA A 91 9.67 -4.25 -5.28
CA ALA A 91 9.29 -4.34 -3.89
C ALA A 91 10.53 -4.18 -3.00
N LEU A 92 10.63 -3.07 -2.26
CA LEU A 92 11.73 -2.79 -1.35
C LEU A 92 11.32 -3.15 0.06
N ILE A 93 12.03 -4.07 0.72
CA ILE A 93 11.76 -4.45 2.11
C ILE A 93 12.93 -3.98 2.97
N PHE A 94 12.68 -3.01 3.85
CA PHE A 94 13.62 -2.54 4.86
C PHE A 94 13.33 -3.25 6.17
N ASN A 95 14.18 -4.19 6.53
CA ASN A 95 14.04 -5.01 7.73
C ASN A 95 15.08 -4.61 8.77
N HIS A 96 14.62 -4.04 9.88
CA HIS A 96 15.46 -3.61 11.00
C HIS A 96 15.26 -4.56 12.18
N GLU A 97 16.28 -5.36 12.45
CA GLU A 97 16.38 -6.26 13.60
C GLU A 97 17.20 -5.62 14.71
N ASN A 98 18.35 -5.01 14.36
CA ASN A 98 19.31 -4.47 15.31
C ASN A 98 19.50 -2.96 15.14
N PHE A 99 19.67 -2.28 16.27
CA PHE A 99 19.73 -0.82 16.34
C PHE A 99 20.98 -0.40 17.11
N ASP A 100 21.61 0.69 16.66
CA ASP A 100 22.73 1.33 17.36
C ASP A 100 22.23 2.26 18.48
N VAL A 101 20.91 2.50 18.53
CA VAL A 101 20.23 3.31 19.55
C VAL A 101 20.12 2.51 20.86
N PRO A 102 20.77 2.92 21.97
CA PRO A 102 20.87 2.12 23.20
C PRO A 102 19.53 1.82 23.89
N THR A 103 18.50 2.64 23.66
CA THR A 103 17.17 2.49 24.26
C THR A 103 16.31 1.46 23.54
N LEU A 104 16.71 1.02 22.34
CA LEU A 104 15.95 0.08 21.52
C LEU A 104 16.51 -1.34 21.67
N LYS A 105 15.61 -2.29 21.94
CA LYS A 105 15.94 -3.71 21.97
C LYS A 105 15.94 -4.31 20.56
N SER A 106 16.65 -5.42 20.37
CA SER A 106 16.61 -6.19 19.12
C SER A 106 15.20 -6.73 18.83
N ARG A 107 14.82 -6.84 17.55
CA ARG A 107 13.48 -7.24 17.08
C ARG A 107 13.47 -8.70 16.59
N ALA A 108 13.74 -9.64 17.49
CA ALA A 108 13.71 -11.08 17.17
C ALA A 108 12.40 -11.51 16.47
N GLY A 109 12.49 -12.28 15.39
CA GLY A 109 11.32 -12.71 14.60
C GLY A 109 10.94 -11.77 13.45
N THR A 110 11.51 -10.57 13.35
CA THR A 110 11.30 -9.68 12.17
C THR A 110 11.80 -10.31 10.86
N ASN A 111 12.78 -11.21 10.94
CA ASN A 111 13.28 -11.95 9.77
C ASN A 111 12.21 -12.91 9.22
N VAL A 112 11.37 -13.49 10.08
CA VAL A 112 10.25 -14.36 9.67
C VAL A 112 9.22 -13.55 8.89
N ASP A 113 8.88 -12.35 9.36
CA ASP A 113 8.02 -11.42 8.63
C ASP A 113 8.62 -11.06 7.27
N CYS A 114 9.91 -10.73 7.25
CA CYS A 114 10.63 -10.33 6.04
C CYS A 114 10.63 -11.45 4.98
N GLU A 115 10.95 -12.69 5.38
CA GLU A 115 10.99 -13.85 4.49
C GLU A 115 9.60 -14.21 3.95
N ASN A 116 8.58 -14.21 4.82
CA ASN A 116 7.20 -14.46 4.41
C ASN A 116 6.70 -13.41 3.41
N LEU A 117 6.94 -12.13 3.69
CA LEU A 117 6.54 -11.05 2.80
C LEU A 117 7.29 -11.15 1.47
N ALA A 118 8.60 -11.37 1.50
CA ALA A 118 9.40 -11.53 0.28
C ALA A 118 8.91 -12.70 -0.58
N ARG A 119 8.56 -13.84 0.04
CA ARG A 119 8.01 -15.01 -0.65
C ARG A 119 6.70 -14.69 -1.35
N VAL A 120 5.75 -14.07 -0.65
CA VAL A 120 4.43 -13.76 -1.22
C VAL A 120 4.51 -12.67 -2.29
N LEU A 121 5.35 -11.66 -2.11
CA LEU A 121 5.54 -10.63 -3.14
C LEU A 121 6.17 -11.19 -4.43
N LYS A 122 7.09 -12.15 -4.31
CA LYS A 122 7.59 -12.89 -5.49
C LYS A 122 6.48 -13.68 -6.20
N GLN A 123 5.55 -14.28 -5.46
CA GLN A 123 4.38 -14.97 -6.04
C GLN A 123 3.40 -14.02 -6.76
N LEU A 124 3.45 -12.73 -6.41
CA LEU A 124 2.69 -11.64 -7.06
C LEU A 124 3.50 -10.92 -8.16
N ASP A 125 4.62 -11.51 -8.58
CA ASP A 125 5.47 -11.09 -9.70
C ASP A 125 6.32 -9.82 -9.43
N PHE A 126 6.53 -9.43 -8.17
CA PHE A 126 7.42 -8.32 -7.81
C PHE A 126 8.90 -8.72 -7.87
N ASP A 127 9.76 -7.77 -8.29
CA ASP A 127 11.20 -7.86 -8.07
C ASP A 127 11.53 -7.37 -6.65
N VAL A 128 11.75 -8.32 -5.74
CA VAL A 128 11.94 -8.06 -4.31
C VAL A 128 13.42 -7.79 -4.00
N LYS A 129 13.70 -6.63 -3.40
CA LYS A 129 15.00 -6.26 -2.81
C LYS A 129 14.87 -6.14 -1.30
N ILE A 130 15.69 -6.87 -0.56
CA ILE A 130 15.70 -6.88 0.91
C ILE A 130 16.93 -6.13 1.40
N PHE A 131 16.71 -5.21 2.33
CA PHE A 131 17.74 -4.40 2.96
C PHE A 131 17.67 -4.60 4.47
N LYS A 132 18.74 -5.17 5.05
CA LYS A 132 18.81 -5.49 6.48
C LYS A 132 19.61 -4.44 7.23
N ASP A 133 19.08 -3.99 8.37
CA ASP A 133 19.75 -3.12 9.34
C ASP A 133 20.45 -1.90 8.69
N CYS A 134 19.75 -1.22 7.79
CA CYS A 134 20.29 -0.04 7.12
C CYS A 134 20.34 1.18 8.04
N SER A 135 21.42 1.96 7.96
CA SER A 135 21.42 3.33 8.45
C SER A 135 20.45 4.18 7.62
N PHE A 136 19.98 5.29 8.18
CA PHE A 136 19.06 6.18 7.48
C PHE A 136 19.65 6.74 6.19
N HIS A 137 20.97 7.00 6.18
CA HIS A 137 21.68 7.41 4.97
C HIS A 137 21.61 6.35 3.86
N LYS A 138 21.90 5.08 4.18
CA LYS A 138 21.80 3.97 3.21
C LYS A 138 20.37 3.73 2.75
N LEU A 139 19.42 3.82 3.68
CA LEU A 139 18.00 3.73 3.37
C LEU A 139 17.61 4.77 2.33
N LYS A 140 17.98 6.04 2.55
CA LYS A 140 17.74 7.13 1.58
C LYS A 140 18.38 6.85 0.23
N GLN A 141 19.62 6.37 0.19
CA GLN A 141 20.28 6.00 -1.07
C GLN A 141 19.52 4.91 -1.84
N HIS A 142 18.99 3.90 -1.16
CA HIS A 142 18.20 2.85 -1.80
C HIS A 142 16.85 3.36 -2.31
N ILE A 143 16.19 4.24 -1.56
CA ILE A 143 14.93 4.88 -1.97
C ILE A 143 15.15 5.80 -3.17
N GLU A 144 16.19 6.63 -3.12
CA GLU A 144 16.56 7.53 -4.21
C GLU A 144 16.92 6.74 -5.47
N TRP A 145 17.78 5.73 -5.35
CA TRP A 145 18.10 4.81 -6.44
C TRP A 145 16.84 4.20 -7.07
N ALA A 146 15.90 3.73 -6.24
CA ALA A 146 14.65 3.16 -6.72
C ALA A 146 13.81 4.20 -7.46
N SER A 147 13.66 5.41 -6.92
CA SER A 147 12.89 6.49 -7.55
C SER A 147 13.44 6.95 -8.90
N GLN A 148 14.75 6.80 -9.10
CA GLN A 148 15.44 7.17 -10.34
C GLN A 148 15.37 6.07 -11.42
N GLN A 149 14.84 4.87 -11.12
CA GLN A 149 14.67 3.83 -12.13
C GLN A 149 13.59 4.20 -13.15
N ASP A 150 13.67 3.62 -14.37
CA ASP A 150 12.58 3.75 -15.33
C ASP A 150 11.43 2.79 -14.97
N HIS A 151 10.33 3.33 -14.47
CA HIS A 151 9.14 2.58 -14.11
C HIS A 151 8.07 2.52 -15.20
N LYS A 152 8.33 2.96 -16.45
CA LYS A 152 7.33 2.92 -17.53
C LYS A 152 6.71 1.53 -17.72
N ASP A 153 7.53 0.49 -17.64
CA ASP A 153 7.12 -0.91 -17.83
C ASP A 153 6.69 -1.62 -16.54
N ASN A 154 6.66 -0.89 -15.41
CA ASN A 154 6.24 -1.42 -14.12
C ASN A 154 4.79 -1.04 -13.84
N ASP A 155 3.99 -1.94 -13.26
CA ASP A 155 2.62 -1.58 -12.86
C ASP A 155 2.61 -0.62 -11.66
N CYS A 156 3.46 -0.87 -10.68
CA CYS A 156 3.41 -0.23 -9.37
C CYS A 156 4.78 -0.25 -8.68
N ILE A 157 4.84 0.31 -7.46
CA ILE A 157 5.96 0.12 -6.55
C ILE A 157 5.43 -0.21 -5.17
N LEU A 158 6.18 -1.04 -4.43
CA LEU A 158 5.89 -1.40 -3.05
C LEU A 158 7.11 -1.15 -2.17
N VAL A 159 6.88 -0.50 -1.04
CA VAL A 159 7.90 -0.29 -0.01
C VAL A 159 7.36 -0.82 1.31
N ALA A 160 8.05 -1.78 1.90
CA ALA A 160 7.75 -2.32 3.21
C ALA A 160 8.84 -1.92 4.21
N VAL A 161 8.43 -1.46 5.40
CA VAL A 161 9.35 -1.10 6.48
C VAL A 161 8.95 -1.87 7.73
N LEU A 162 9.86 -2.72 8.21
CA LEU A 162 9.72 -3.52 9.42
C LEU A 162 10.71 -2.95 10.45
N SER A 163 10.24 -2.15 11.41
CA SER A 163 11.11 -1.50 12.38
C SER A 163 10.42 -1.22 13.72
N HIS A 164 11.16 -0.60 14.65
CA HIS A 164 10.57 0.14 15.76
C HIS A 164 9.98 1.44 15.26
N GLY A 165 9.04 1.99 16.01
CA GLY A 165 8.46 3.29 15.74
C GLY A 165 7.86 3.89 16.99
N GLU A 166 7.54 5.16 16.87
CA GLU A 166 6.78 5.96 17.81
C GLU A 166 5.80 6.83 17.00
N LEU A 167 4.96 7.62 17.66
CA LEU A 167 3.93 8.40 16.98
C LEU A 167 4.53 9.31 15.89
N GLY A 168 4.29 8.94 14.62
CA GLY A 168 4.77 9.69 13.45
C GLY A 168 6.24 9.50 13.08
N TYR A 169 6.99 8.64 13.78
CA TYR A 169 8.40 8.36 13.48
C TYR A 169 8.67 6.85 13.37
N ILE A 170 9.65 6.52 12.53
CA ILE A 170 10.14 5.17 12.30
C ILE A 170 11.64 5.18 12.55
N TYR A 171 12.18 4.13 13.12
CA TYR A 171 13.61 4.02 13.36
C TYR A 171 14.33 3.37 12.19
N ALA A 172 15.41 3.99 11.71
CA ALA A 172 16.47 3.29 11.01
C ALA A 172 17.41 2.66 12.05
N LYS A 173 18.50 2.03 11.60
CA LYS A 173 19.49 1.44 12.51
C LYS A 173 20.08 2.48 13.48
N ASP A 174 20.34 3.69 13.00
CA ASP A 174 21.09 4.76 13.66
C ASP A 174 20.22 5.90 14.20
N VAL A 175 19.15 6.28 13.48
CA VAL A 175 18.33 7.45 13.82
C VAL A 175 16.85 7.24 13.46
N GLN A 176 15.97 7.97 14.14
CA GLN A 176 14.57 8.06 13.75
C GLN A 176 14.33 9.04 12.61
N TYR A 177 13.32 8.75 11.81
CA TYR A 177 12.94 9.55 10.66
C TYR A 177 11.42 9.52 10.46
N LYS A 178 10.92 10.47 9.68
CA LYS A 178 9.50 10.53 9.31
C LYS A 178 9.27 9.85 7.97
N LEU A 179 8.14 9.18 7.81
CA LEU A 179 7.83 8.44 6.58
C LEU A 179 7.76 9.35 5.33
N ASP A 180 7.45 10.65 5.50
CA ASP A 180 7.48 11.67 4.43
C ASP A 180 8.86 11.84 3.78
N GLN A 181 9.93 11.60 4.53
CA GLN A 181 11.28 11.60 4.01
C GLN A 181 11.57 10.42 3.07
N ILE A 182 10.68 9.42 2.99
CA ILE A 182 10.79 8.30 2.05
C ILE A 182 9.79 8.47 0.91
N TRP A 183 8.50 8.66 1.21
CA TRP A 183 7.47 8.64 0.16
C TRP A 183 7.56 9.85 -0.77
N SER A 184 8.15 10.98 -0.33
CA SER A 184 8.33 12.19 -1.15
C SER A 184 9.15 11.98 -2.42
N TYR A 185 10.06 11.00 -2.44
CA TYR A 185 10.84 10.64 -3.63
C TYR A 185 9.99 10.00 -4.75
N PHE A 186 8.80 9.48 -4.41
CA PHE A 186 7.90 8.84 -5.37
C PHE A 186 6.74 9.75 -5.80
N THR A 187 6.80 11.04 -5.48
CA THR A 187 5.81 11.98 -5.99
C THR A 187 5.98 12.16 -7.49
N PRO A 188 4.93 12.55 -8.23
CA PRO A 188 5.03 12.75 -9.68
C PRO A 188 6.12 13.73 -10.12
N GLN A 189 6.53 14.66 -9.25
CA GLN A 189 7.61 15.61 -9.51
C GLN A 189 8.99 14.93 -9.53
N HIS A 190 9.22 13.99 -8.61
CA HIS A 190 10.51 13.30 -8.47
C HIS A 190 10.57 12.01 -9.28
N CYS A 191 9.44 11.32 -9.45
CA CYS A 191 9.34 10.08 -10.21
C CYS A 191 8.16 10.14 -11.21
N PRO A 192 8.32 10.84 -12.36
CA PRO A 192 7.24 10.99 -13.35
C PRO A 192 6.78 9.65 -13.97
N THR A 193 7.66 8.65 -14.02
CA THR A 193 7.37 7.32 -14.59
C THR A 193 6.41 6.48 -13.73
N LEU A 194 6.21 6.87 -12.46
CA LEU A 194 5.21 6.31 -11.53
C LEU A 194 3.95 7.19 -11.37
N ALA A 195 3.82 8.28 -12.14
CA ALA A 195 2.60 9.09 -12.11
C ALA A 195 1.40 8.26 -12.62
N GLY A 196 0.26 8.32 -11.92
CA GLY A 196 -0.93 7.55 -12.27
C GLY A 196 -0.87 6.06 -11.91
N LYS A 197 0.24 5.59 -11.32
CA LYS A 197 0.46 4.19 -10.89
C LYS A 197 0.41 4.06 -9.38
N PRO A 198 -0.07 2.94 -8.82
CA PRO A 198 -0.19 2.79 -7.37
C PRO A 198 1.19 2.67 -6.69
N LYS A 199 1.32 3.36 -5.55
CA LYS A 199 2.51 3.44 -4.70
C LYS A 199 2.14 2.93 -3.31
N LEU A 200 2.58 1.71 -2.99
CA LEU A 200 2.13 0.95 -1.82
C LEU A 200 3.19 1.02 -0.71
N PHE A 201 2.78 1.36 0.50
CA PHE A 201 3.63 1.42 1.69
C PHE A 201 3.05 0.53 2.79
N PHE A 202 3.80 -0.48 3.23
CA PHE A 202 3.41 -1.35 4.33
C PHE A 202 4.35 -1.17 5.50
N ILE A 203 3.83 -0.60 6.60
CA ILE A 203 4.63 -0.13 7.72
C ILE A 203 4.31 -0.93 8.98
N GLN A 204 5.21 -1.83 9.34
CA GLN A 204 5.22 -2.52 10.63
C GLN A 204 6.12 -1.76 11.59
N ALA A 205 5.53 -0.85 12.35
CA ALA A 205 6.16 -0.09 13.41
C ALA A 205 5.10 0.31 14.44
N CYS A 206 5.48 0.41 15.72
CA CYS A 206 4.60 0.99 16.73
C CYS A 206 4.33 2.46 16.37
N GLN A 207 3.13 2.96 16.70
CA GLN A 207 2.78 4.37 16.51
C GLN A 207 2.55 5.07 17.85
N GLY A 208 2.96 4.46 18.95
CA GLY A 208 2.85 4.99 20.31
C GLY A 208 2.81 3.86 21.33
N ASP A 209 2.57 4.22 22.59
CA ASP A 209 2.67 3.32 23.74
C ASP A 209 1.29 2.97 24.35
N ARG A 210 0.18 3.42 23.76
CA ARG A 210 -1.17 3.06 24.26
C ARG A 210 -1.48 1.60 23.95
N LEU A 211 -2.12 0.94 24.91
CA LEU A 211 -2.59 -0.43 24.78
C LEU A 211 -4.11 -0.41 24.50
N ASP A 212 -4.57 -1.34 23.66
CA ASP A 212 -5.99 -1.50 23.35
C ASP A 212 -6.51 -2.72 24.12
N PRO A 213 -7.26 -2.53 25.23
CA PRO A 213 -7.78 -3.64 26.01
C PRO A 213 -8.87 -4.44 25.27
N GLY A 214 -9.32 -3.95 24.12
CA GLY A 214 -10.47 -4.51 23.42
C GLY A 214 -11.79 -4.32 24.18
N VAL A 215 -12.89 -4.69 23.53
CA VAL A 215 -14.21 -4.78 24.15
C VAL A 215 -14.84 -6.11 23.77
N MET A 216 -15.32 -6.86 24.76
CA MET A 216 -16.06 -8.10 24.52
C MET A 216 -17.43 -7.80 23.92
N MET A 217 -17.64 -8.19 22.66
CA MET A 217 -18.90 -7.95 21.94
C MET A 217 -20.02 -8.88 22.47
N ARG A 218 -20.96 -8.35 23.29
CA ARG A 218 -22.28 -8.97 23.52
C ARG A 218 -23.32 -8.35 22.57
N ARG A 219 -24.21 -9.17 22.00
CA ARG A 219 -25.30 -8.69 21.14
C ARG A 219 -26.26 -7.77 21.91
N THR A 220 -26.49 -6.59 21.33
CA THR A 220 -27.59 -5.59 21.46
C THR A 220 -27.37 -4.26 22.23
N THR A 221 -27.62 -3.19 21.44
CA THR A 221 -28.21 -1.84 21.66
C THR A 221 -27.54 -0.76 22.52
N ARG A 222 -26.94 0.23 21.82
CA ARG A 222 -26.61 1.66 22.15
C ARG A 222 -25.68 1.86 23.38
N THR A 223 -24.66 2.72 23.36
CA THR A 223 -24.62 4.17 23.04
C THR A 223 -23.17 4.62 22.81
N GLU A 224 -23.01 5.80 22.19
CA GLU A 224 -21.78 6.42 21.69
C GLU A 224 -20.78 6.91 22.76
N THR A 225 -19.56 7.25 22.33
CA THR A 225 -18.72 8.25 23.02
C THR A 225 -17.78 8.92 22.02
N ASP A 226 -17.86 10.25 21.92
CA ASP A 226 -16.93 11.10 21.19
C ASP A 226 -15.60 11.19 21.95
N GLY A 227 -14.50 10.92 21.26
CA GLY A 227 -13.14 11.03 21.77
C GLY A 227 -12.28 11.86 20.82
N GLU A 228 -12.31 13.17 21.00
CA GLU A 228 -11.44 14.11 20.31
C GLU A 228 -9.99 13.91 20.76
N SER A 229 -9.13 13.47 19.85
CA SER A 229 -7.69 13.56 20.00
C SER A 229 -7.16 14.18 18.72
N SER A 230 -6.67 15.42 18.82
CA SER A 230 -6.03 16.19 17.75
C SER A 230 -4.71 15.53 17.31
N MET A 231 -4.81 14.37 16.67
CA MET A 231 -3.69 13.56 16.21
C MET A 231 -3.32 14.00 14.80
N SER A 232 -2.54 15.09 14.67
CA SER A 232 -2.12 15.59 13.35
C SER A 232 -1.05 14.66 12.75
N TYR A 233 -1.45 13.73 11.88
CA TYR A 233 -0.54 13.06 10.96
C TYR A 233 -0.71 13.62 9.55
N LYS A 234 0.40 13.88 8.86
CA LYS A 234 0.38 14.47 7.51
C LYS A 234 0.19 13.36 6.48
N ILE A 235 -1.00 13.31 5.89
CA ILE A 235 -1.31 12.46 4.75
C ILE A 235 -0.71 13.11 3.49
N PRO A 236 -0.12 12.32 2.56
CA PRO A 236 0.33 12.86 1.28
C PRO A 236 -0.80 13.59 0.55
N LEU A 237 -0.54 14.79 0.05
CA LEU A 237 -1.46 15.53 -0.84
C LEU A 237 -1.55 14.91 -2.25
N HIS A 238 -0.89 13.78 -2.49
CA HIS A 238 -0.68 13.21 -3.82
C HIS A 238 -1.53 11.95 -4.05
N ALA A 239 -2.09 11.85 -5.25
CA ALA A 239 -2.87 10.70 -5.69
C ALA A 239 -2.04 9.41 -5.80
N ASP A 240 -2.75 8.28 -5.76
CA ASP A 240 -2.24 6.93 -6.02
C ASP A 240 -1.27 6.39 -4.97
N PHE A 241 -1.31 6.91 -3.74
CA PHE A 241 -0.62 6.34 -2.59
C PHE A 241 -1.57 5.47 -1.75
N LEU A 242 -1.06 4.36 -1.25
CA LEU A 242 -1.71 3.56 -0.21
C LEU A 242 -0.68 3.29 0.89
N ILE A 243 -1.04 3.59 2.13
CA ILE A 243 -0.20 3.38 3.29
C ILE A 243 -0.97 2.52 4.28
N ALA A 244 -0.49 1.32 4.58
CA ALA A 244 -1.05 0.47 5.63
C ALA A 244 -0.06 0.38 6.80
N TYR A 245 -0.46 0.94 7.94
CA TYR A 245 0.23 0.81 9.21
C TYR A 245 -0.30 -0.39 9.98
N SER A 246 0.59 -1.10 10.68
CA SER A 246 0.23 -2.26 11.49
C SER A 246 -0.70 -1.95 12.67
N THR A 247 -0.74 -0.70 13.12
CA THR A 247 -1.56 -0.25 14.26
C THR A 247 -2.02 1.19 14.02
N ILE A 248 -3.09 1.59 14.71
CA ILE A 248 -3.60 2.96 14.69
C ILE A 248 -2.65 3.94 15.41
N PRO A 249 -2.62 5.22 15.00
CA PRO A 249 -1.77 6.23 15.64
C PRO A 249 -1.93 6.29 17.17
N GLY A 250 -0.81 6.21 17.87
CA GLY A 250 -0.73 6.24 19.32
C GLY A 250 -0.79 4.89 20.00
N TYR A 251 -0.97 3.78 19.28
CA TYR A 251 -1.11 2.44 19.84
C TYR A 251 0.10 1.55 19.56
N TYR A 252 0.22 0.51 20.40
CA TYR A 252 1.25 -0.51 20.32
C TYR A 252 1.04 -1.46 19.13
N SER A 253 2.11 -2.11 18.66
CA SER A 253 2.06 -3.13 17.61
C SER A 253 2.78 -4.40 18.07
N TRP A 254 2.04 -5.50 18.15
CA TRP A 254 2.46 -6.76 18.71
C TRP A 254 3.26 -7.61 17.73
N ARG A 255 4.23 -8.34 18.28
CA ARG A 255 5.07 -9.27 17.52
C ARG A 255 5.43 -10.48 18.36
N ASN A 256 5.22 -11.65 17.77
CA ASN A 256 5.73 -12.89 18.30
C ASN A 256 7.19 -13.09 17.85
N THR A 257 8.06 -13.46 18.79
CA THR A 257 9.52 -13.62 18.54
C THR A 257 9.85 -14.79 17.62
N THR A 258 8.95 -15.77 17.50
CA THR A 258 9.13 -16.99 16.69
C THR A 258 8.31 -16.97 15.40
N ARG A 259 7.10 -16.41 15.43
CA ARG A 259 6.14 -16.45 14.30
C ARG A 259 6.03 -15.15 13.52
N GLY A 260 6.61 -14.05 14.00
CA GLY A 260 6.49 -12.73 13.39
C GLY A 260 5.32 -11.90 13.92
N SER A 261 5.03 -10.75 13.29
CA SER A 261 3.97 -9.83 13.72
C SER A 261 2.58 -10.27 13.26
N TRP A 262 1.54 -9.98 14.05
CA TRP A 262 0.16 -10.34 13.72
C TRP A 262 -0.28 -9.73 12.39
N PHE A 263 0.10 -8.46 12.17
CA PHE A 263 -0.17 -7.75 10.92
C PHE A 263 0.53 -8.41 9.72
N MET A 264 1.83 -8.70 9.82
CA MET A 264 2.58 -9.27 8.68
C MET A 264 2.16 -10.71 8.39
N GLN A 265 1.86 -11.51 9.41
CA GLN A 265 1.28 -12.84 9.24
C GLN A 265 -0.06 -12.77 8.49
N SER A 266 -0.97 -11.91 8.94
CA SER A 266 -2.28 -11.74 8.31
C SER A 266 -2.19 -11.19 6.90
N LEU A 267 -1.33 -10.19 6.67
CA LEU A 267 -1.07 -9.61 5.36
C LEU A 267 -0.52 -10.65 4.37
N CYS A 268 0.48 -11.42 4.78
CA CYS A 268 1.06 -12.46 3.93
C CYS A 268 0.04 -13.57 3.62
N ALA A 269 -0.77 -13.98 4.60
CA ALA A 269 -1.80 -14.99 4.39
C ALA A 269 -2.85 -14.53 3.37
N GLU A 270 -3.36 -13.30 3.52
CA GLU A 270 -4.35 -12.73 2.60
C GLU A 270 -3.78 -12.45 1.21
N LEU A 271 -2.56 -11.92 1.11
CA LEU A 271 -1.89 -11.73 -0.18
C LEU A 271 -1.64 -13.06 -0.90
N ALA A 272 -1.26 -14.12 -0.17
CA ALA A 272 -1.02 -15.43 -0.77
C ALA A 272 -2.32 -16.09 -1.26
N ALA A 273 -3.39 -16.02 -0.47
CA ALA A 273 -4.66 -16.67 -0.80
C ALA A 273 -5.50 -15.87 -1.82
N ASN A 274 -5.54 -14.54 -1.65
CA ASN A 274 -6.50 -13.67 -2.31
C ASN A 274 -5.86 -12.55 -3.13
N GLY A 275 -4.52 -12.39 -3.12
CA GLY A 275 -3.83 -11.27 -3.78
C GLY A 275 -4.10 -11.14 -5.28
N LYS A 276 -4.40 -12.25 -5.97
CA LYS A 276 -4.78 -12.27 -7.40
C LYS A 276 -6.29 -12.24 -7.66
N ARG A 277 -7.11 -12.37 -6.62
CA ARG A 277 -8.58 -12.52 -6.72
C ARG A 277 -9.31 -11.25 -6.31
N LEU A 278 -8.91 -10.65 -5.20
CA LEU A 278 -9.57 -9.49 -4.61
C LEU A 278 -8.84 -8.19 -4.95
N ASP A 279 -9.54 -7.06 -4.86
CA ASP A 279 -8.89 -5.77 -4.84
C ASP A 279 -8.17 -5.52 -3.51
N MET A 280 -7.17 -4.63 -3.55
CA MET A 280 -6.29 -4.35 -2.41
C MET A 280 -7.04 -3.85 -1.17
N LEU A 281 -8.08 -3.04 -1.31
CA LEU A 281 -8.78 -2.49 -0.14
C LEU A 281 -9.67 -3.55 0.53
N THR A 282 -10.35 -4.38 -0.26
CA THR A 282 -11.07 -5.55 0.27
C THR A 282 -10.10 -6.52 0.96
N LEU A 283 -8.95 -6.79 0.34
CA LEU A 283 -7.92 -7.64 0.92
C LEU A 283 -7.42 -7.10 2.27
N LEU A 284 -7.07 -5.81 2.33
CA LEU A 284 -6.62 -5.18 3.58
C LEU A 284 -7.72 -5.12 4.64
N THR A 285 -9.00 -5.11 4.25
CA THR A 285 -10.12 -5.24 5.18
C THR A 285 -10.12 -6.61 5.85
N PHE A 286 -9.87 -7.69 5.11
CA PHE A 286 -9.73 -9.03 5.70
C PHE A 286 -8.46 -9.17 6.53
N VAL A 287 -7.38 -8.46 6.19
CA VAL A 287 -6.20 -8.36 7.07
C VAL A 287 -6.59 -7.72 8.41
N CYS A 288 -7.34 -6.62 8.41
CA CYS A 288 -7.83 -6.02 9.65
C CYS A 288 -8.72 -6.97 10.44
N GLN A 289 -9.62 -7.70 9.77
CA GLN A 289 -10.49 -8.68 10.41
C GLN A 289 -9.67 -9.78 11.12
N ARG A 290 -8.70 -10.39 10.45
CA ARG A 290 -7.84 -11.42 11.06
C ARG A 290 -7.08 -10.89 12.26
N VAL A 291 -6.45 -9.71 12.14
CA VAL A 291 -5.70 -9.11 13.26
C VAL A 291 -6.61 -8.84 14.46
N ALA A 292 -7.84 -8.36 14.22
CA ALA A 292 -8.78 -8.07 15.29
C ALA A 292 -9.40 -9.32 15.94
N VAL A 293 -9.67 -10.38 15.16
CA VAL A 293 -10.40 -11.57 15.63
C VAL A 293 -9.45 -12.65 16.15
N ASP A 294 -8.39 -12.97 15.41
CA ASP A 294 -7.57 -14.17 15.62
C ASP A 294 -6.44 -13.96 16.63
N PHE A 295 -6.14 -12.71 17.00
CA PHE A 295 -5.00 -12.38 17.84
C PHE A 295 -5.38 -11.65 19.12
N GLU A 296 -4.73 -12.02 20.20
CA GLU A 296 -4.84 -11.44 21.53
C GLU A 296 -3.51 -11.66 22.26
N SER A 297 -3.03 -10.67 23.01
CA SER A 297 -1.73 -10.77 23.69
C SER A 297 -1.81 -11.68 24.92
N CYS A 298 -0.75 -12.46 25.16
CA CYS A 298 -0.70 -13.43 26.24
C CYS A 298 0.55 -13.20 27.11
N THR A 299 0.51 -12.15 27.92
CA THR A 299 1.55 -11.86 28.91
C THR A 299 1.01 -11.95 30.36
N PRO A 300 0.74 -13.16 30.89
CA PRO A 300 0.12 -13.31 32.22
C PRO A 300 0.95 -12.68 33.34
N ASP A 301 2.28 -12.60 33.17
CA ASP A 301 3.20 -11.96 34.13
C ASP A 301 3.12 -10.42 34.14
N ASN A 302 2.49 -9.82 33.13
CA ASN A 302 2.27 -8.37 33.06
C ASN A 302 0.79 -8.08 32.77
N PRO A 303 -0.04 -7.87 33.81
CA PRO A 303 -1.49 -7.68 33.67
C PRO A 303 -1.88 -6.52 32.74
N GLU A 304 -1.09 -5.45 32.67
CA GLU A 304 -1.36 -4.31 31.80
C GLU A 304 -1.20 -4.66 30.31
N MET A 305 -0.33 -5.62 29.99
CA MET A 305 -0.01 -6.04 28.64
C MET A 305 -0.75 -7.32 28.22
N HIS A 306 -1.51 -7.95 29.12
CA HIS A 306 -2.28 -9.17 28.88
C HIS A 306 -3.63 -8.86 28.23
N GLN A 307 -4.14 -9.76 27.37
CA GLN A 307 -5.45 -9.68 26.71
C GLN A 307 -5.68 -8.40 25.89
N GLN A 308 -4.60 -7.86 25.33
CA GLN A 308 -4.67 -6.68 24.49
C GLN A 308 -4.95 -7.07 23.04
N LYS A 309 -5.61 -6.16 22.32
CA LYS A 309 -5.97 -6.28 20.92
C LYS A 309 -5.13 -5.34 20.05
N GLN A 310 -5.29 -5.49 18.75
CA GLN A 310 -4.66 -4.64 17.75
C GLN A 310 -5.57 -4.54 16.53
N ILE A 311 -5.52 -3.40 15.84
CA ILE A 311 -6.11 -3.25 14.52
C ILE A 311 -5.19 -2.42 13.60
N PRO A 312 -4.94 -2.86 12.36
CA PRO A 312 -4.19 -2.07 11.38
C PRO A 312 -4.93 -0.79 10.97
N CYS A 313 -4.18 0.22 10.53
CA CYS A 313 -4.70 1.48 10.02
C CYS A 313 -4.34 1.63 8.54
N ILE A 314 -5.35 1.75 7.68
CA ILE A 314 -5.19 1.85 6.23
C ILE A 314 -5.55 3.27 5.81
N THR A 315 -4.61 3.96 5.19
CA THR A 315 -4.81 5.29 4.58
C THR A 315 -4.64 5.15 3.07
N THR A 316 -5.68 5.48 2.32
CA THR A 316 -5.69 5.35 0.86
C THR A 316 -5.98 6.67 0.18
N MET A 317 -5.17 6.96 -0.84
CA MET A 317 -5.34 8.02 -1.82
C MET A 317 -5.41 7.42 -3.24
N LEU A 318 -5.71 6.12 -3.32
CA LEU A 318 -5.92 5.44 -4.60
C LEU A 318 -7.15 6.04 -5.29
N THR A 319 -7.01 6.28 -6.59
CA THR A 319 -8.06 6.87 -7.43
C THR A 319 -8.83 5.83 -8.24
N ARG A 320 -8.39 4.56 -8.19
CA ARG A 320 -8.94 3.42 -8.94
C ARG A 320 -8.84 2.14 -8.13
N ILE A 321 -9.57 1.12 -8.56
CA ILE A 321 -9.49 -0.23 -7.98
C ILE A 321 -8.14 -0.85 -8.35
N LEU A 322 -7.40 -1.32 -7.34
CA LEU A 322 -6.13 -2.01 -7.49
C LEU A 322 -6.33 -3.51 -7.33
N ARG A 323 -6.12 -4.29 -8.39
CA ARG A 323 -6.12 -5.75 -8.36
C ARG A 323 -4.87 -6.29 -9.05
N PHE A 324 -4.15 -7.22 -8.43
CA PHE A 324 -3.01 -7.87 -9.08
C PHE A 324 -3.48 -8.93 -10.07
N ALA A 325 -3.64 -8.56 -11.34
CA ALA A 325 -3.95 -9.52 -12.41
C ALA A 325 -2.75 -10.44 -12.70
N GLU A 326 -2.97 -11.67 -13.16
CA GLU A 326 -1.88 -12.57 -13.56
C GLU A 326 -1.00 -11.96 -14.65
N LYS A 327 0.32 -12.14 -14.52
CA LYS A 327 1.27 -11.90 -15.59
C LYS A 327 1.35 -13.17 -16.43
N THR A 328 0.83 -13.13 -17.65
CA THR A 328 1.08 -14.21 -18.60
C THR A 328 2.58 -14.22 -18.89
N ALA A 329 3.28 -15.27 -18.46
CA ALA A 329 4.66 -15.47 -18.88
C ALA A 329 4.66 -15.53 -20.40
N LEU A 330 5.35 -14.58 -21.05
CA LEU A 330 5.71 -14.72 -22.46
C LEU A 330 6.58 -15.98 -22.53
N ARG A 331 5.99 -17.07 -23.01
CA ARG A 331 6.70 -18.28 -23.40
C ARG A 331 7.50 -18.02 -24.66
#